data_AF-A0A9E2LVK8-F1
#
_entry.id   AF-A0A9E2LVK8-F1
#
_cell.length_a   1.000
_cell.length_b   1.000
_cell.length_c   1.000
_cell.angle_alpha   90.00
_cell.angle_beta   90.00
_cell.angle_gamma   90.00
#
_symmetry.space_group_name_H-M   'P 1'
#
loop_
_entity.id
_entity.type
_entity.pdbx_description
1 polymer ?
#
loop_
_entity_poly.entity_id
_entity_poly.type
_entity_poly.pdbx_seq_one_letter_code
_entity_poly.pdbx_strand_id
1 'polypeptide(L)'
;MKTTLIATLLICLPLFAACDDGAPAGSEYNGFYQVTLSQERASCSDQDAWTPSDIMEPYFKLKAQSFFGTPIIGWISCTAEIEDTCDDETIDLMGTFVRKDGIWQQYMTTSSSGGGETTCHLTYRQGIPALTESGLSITVTRWEGEITLEAGEECDPDLVDRYFDQMDCTQMEYLEATRL
;
A
#
# COMPACT_ATOMS: atom_id res chain seq x y z
N MET A 1 -55.92 9.80 -50.60
CA MET A 1 -54.71 10.06 -49.78
C MET A 1 -54.99 9.54 -48.38
N LYS A 2 -54.25 8.51 -47.94
CA LYS A 2 -54.44 7.80 -46.66
C LYS A 2 -53.43 8.37 -45.67
N THR A 3 -53.90 8.98 -44.59
CA THR A 3 -53.08 9.46 -43.48
C THR A 3 -52.86 8.33 -42.48
N THR A 4 -51.61 7.92 -42.33
CA THR A 4 -51.18 6.86 -41.39
C THR A 4 -50.94 7.49 -40.01
N LEU A 5 -51.68 7.06 -39.00
CA LEU A 5 -51.41 7.36 -37.60
C LEU A 5 -50.27 6.45 -37.10
N ILE A 6 -49.19 7.05 -36.59
CA ILE A 6 -48.10 6.35 -35.89
C ILE A 6 -48.47 6.32 -34.41
N ALA A 7 -48.70 5.12 -33.87
CA ALA A 7 -48.91 4.89 -32.45
C ALA A 7 -47.55 4.77 -31.74
N THR A 8 -47.25 5.71 -30.84
CA THR A 8 -46.05 5.69 -30.00
C THR A 8 -46.28 4.71 -28.84
N LEU A 9 -45.60 3.56 -28.86
CA LEU A 9 -45.61 2.58 -27.79
C LEU A 9 -44.61 3.03 -26.71
N LEU A 10 -45.11 3.54 -25.58
CA LEU A 10 -44.32 3.86 -24.40
C LEU A 10 -43.96 2.55 -23.68
N ILE A 11 -42.74 2.06 -23.85
CA ILE A 11 -42.21 0.94 -23.08
C ILE A 11 -41.67 1.51 -21.76
N CYS A 12 -42.48 1.41 -20.70
CA CYS A 12 -42.02 1.62 -19.33
C CYS A 12 -41.10 0.46 -18.94
N LEU A 13 -39.78 0.65 -19.08
CA LEU A 13 -38.78 -0.22 -18.46
C LEU A 13 -38.74 0.08 -16.95
N PRO A 14 -38.99 -0.91 -16.07
CA PRO A 14 -38.75 -0.74 -14.66
C PRO A 14 -37.23 -0.63 -14.44
N LEU A 15 -36.79 0.54 -14.00
CA LEU A 15 -35.46 0.74 -13.44
C LEU A 15 -35.37 -0.11 -12.16
N PHE A 16 -34.82 -1.31 -12.29
CA PHE A 16 -34.28 -2.03 -11.15
C PHE A 16 -33.07 -1.24 -10.66
N ALA A 17 -33.30 -0.32 -9.71
CA ALA A 17 -32.26 0.17 -8.83
C ALA A 17 -31.88 -0.99 -7.90
N ALA A 18 -31.05 -1.91 -8.40
CA ALA A 18 -30.24 -2.72 -7.53
C ALA A 18 -29.29 -1.75 -6.83
N CYS A 19 -29.41 -1.65 -5.50
CA CYS A 19 -28.36 -1.06 -4.69
C CYS A 19 -27.13 -1.93 -4.88
N ASP A 20 -26.28 -1.56 -5.85
CA ASP A 20 -24.91 -2.01 -5.92
C ASP A 20 -24.21 -1.34 -4.73
N ASP A 21 -24.30 -1.96 -3.55
CA ASP A 21 -23.35 -1.73 -2.47
C ASP A 21 -22.01 -2.23 -3.02
N GLY A 22 -21.39 -1.41 -3.86
CA GLY A 22 -20.23 -1.77 -4.65
C GLY A 22 -19.13 -2.32 -3.76
N ALA A 23 -18.34 -3.23 -4.31
CA ALA A 23 -17.25 -3.85 -3.57
C ALA A 23 -16.38 -2.77 -2.88
N PRO A 24 -15.91 -2.99 -1.64
CA PRO A 24 -15.08 -2.02 -0.94
C PRO A 24 -13.90 -1.56 -1.81
N ALA A 25 -13.51 -0.29 -1.69
CA ALA A 25 -12.35 0.20 -2.40
C ALA A 25 -11.11 -0.64 -2.03
N GLY A 26 -10.34 -1.10 -3.02
CA GLY A 26 -9.20 -1.96 -2.80
C GLY A 26 -9.54 -3.45 -2.80
N SER A 27 -10.81 -3.83 -2.99
CA SER A 27 -11.25 -5.23 -3.05
C SER A 27 -10.60 -6.03 -4.18
N GLU A 28 -10.07 -5.38 -5.20
CA GLU A 28 -9.23 -5.99 -6.23
C GLU A 28 -7.97 -6.68 -5.64
N TYR A 29 -7.49 -6.22 -4.48
CA TYR A 29 -6.36 -6.79 -3.75
C TYR A 29 -6.77 -7.89 -2.76
N ASN A 30 -8.06 -8.17 -2.53
CA ASN A 30 -8.48 -9.19 -1.58
C ASN A 30 -7.97 -10.58 -1.96
N GLY A 31 -7.30 -11.27 -1.04
CA GLY A 31 -6.89 -12.65 -1.26
C GLY A 31 -5.88 -13.15 -0.24
N PHE A 32 -5.64 -14.44 -0.31
CA PHE A 32 -4.56 -15.12 0.38
C PHE A 32 -3.36 -15.24 -0.56
N TYR A 33 -2.17 -14.98 -0.07
CA TYR A 33 -0.97 -14.81 -0.88
C TYR A 33 0.21 -15.57 -0.27
N GLN A 34 1.05 -16.09 -1.17
CA GLN A 34 2.36 -16.63 -0.83
C GLN A 34 3.45 -15.79 -1.48
N VAL A 35 4.40 -15.30 -0.67
CA VAL A 35 5.63 -14.66 -1.15
C VAL A 35 6.47 -15.69 -1.90
N THR A 36 6.74 -15.42 -3.17
CA THR A 36 7.54 -16.27 -4.06
C THR A 36 8.89 -15.67 -4.40
N LEU A 37 9.05 -14.37 -4.22
CA LEU A 37 10.32 -13.67 -4.44
C LEU A 37 10.45 -12.54 -3.41
N SER A 38 11.64 -12.42 -2.83
CA SER A 38 12.05 -11.27 -2.02
C SER A 38 13.46 -10.87 -2.43
N GLN A 39 13.64 -9.59 -2.73
CA GLN A 39 14.90 -9.02 -3.14
C GLN A 39 15.08 -7.63 -2.53
N GLU A 40 16.33 -7.21 -2.42
CA GLU A 40 16.69 -5.87 -1.96
C GLU A 40 17.79 -5.27 -2.85
N ARG A 41 17.90 -3.95 -2.83
CA ARG A 41 19.05 -3.20 -3.37
C ARG A 41 19.37 -2.00 -2.50
N ALA A 42 20.64 -1.62 -2.49
CA ALA A 42 21.19 -0.62 -1.56
C ALA A 42 20.92 0.84 -1.94
N SER A 43 20.25 1.10 -3.06
CA SER A 43 19.83 2.45 -3.43
C SER A 43 18.74 2.41 -4.51
N CYS A 44 18.23 3.59 -4.90
CA CYS A 44 17.35 3.74 -6.06
C CYS A 44 18.10 3.74 -7.41
N SER A 45 19.42 3.62 -7.42
CA SER A 45 20.21 3.57 -8.65
C SER A 45 19.95 2.27 -9.41
N ASP A 46 19.68 2.39 -10.71
CA ASP A 46 19.54 1.22 -11.60
C ASP A 46 20.87 0.51 -11.90
N GLN A 47 21.98 1.05 -11.39
CA GLN A 47 23.28 0.38 -11.43
C GLN A 47 23.44 -0.67 -10.34
N ASP A 48 22.68 -0.56 -9.24
CA ASP A 48 22.73 -1.52 -8.16
C ASP A 48 21.88 -2.74 -8.49
N ALA A 49 22.51 -3.92 -8.41
CA ALA A 49 21.85 -5.17 -8.67
C ALA A 49 20.91 -5.55 -7.52
N TRP A 50 19.77 -6.14 -7.87
CA TRP A 50 18.91 -6.81 -6.90
C TRP A 50 19.62 -8.04 -6.34
N THR A 51 19.60 -8.16 -5.02
CA THR A 51 20.09 -9.32 -4.28
C THR A 51 18.93 -10.04 -3.61
N PRO A 52 18.85 -11.38 -3.66
CA PRO A 52 17.85 -12.13 -2.91
C PRO A 52 17.91 -11.81 -1.41
N SER A 53 16.75 -11.69 -0.78
CA SER A 53 16.60 -11.56 0.67
C SER A 53 15.76 -12.71 1.24
N ASP A 54 15.92 -12.98 2.54
CA ASP A 54 15.24 -14.08 3.21
C ASP A 54 13.74 -13.80 3.36
N ILE A 55 12.91 -14.80 3.03
CA ILE A 55 11.46 -14.75 3.24
C ILE A 55 11.15 -15.32 4.61
N MET A 56 10.91 -14.45 5.60
CA MET A 56 10.58 -14.87 6.97
C MET A 56 9.07 -15.14 7.14
N GLU A 57 8.23 -14.33 6.51
CA GLU A 57 6.77 -14.42 6.57
C GLU A 57 6.22 -14.71 5.16
N PRO A 58 6.21 -15.99 4.74
CA PRO A 58 5.88 -16.35 3.37
C PRO A 58 4.39 -16.26 3.05
N TYR A 59 3.50 -16.16 4.04
CA TYR A 59 2.05 -16.19 3.81
C TYR A 59 1.37 -14.99 4.45
N PHE A 60 0.49 -14.35 3.69
CA PHE A 60 -0.29 -13.22 4.18
C PHE A 60 -1.63 -13.15 3.47
N LYS A 61 -2.58 -12.44 4.08
CA LYS A 61 -3.87 -12.14 3.51
C LYS A 61 -4.05 -10.63 3.42
N LEU A 62 -4.61 -10.19 2.29
CA LEU A 62 -5.03 -8.81 2.10
C LEU A 62 -6.54 -8.72 2.16
N LYS A 63 -7.03 -7.73 2.91
CA LYS A 63 -8.46 -7.50 3.11
C LYS A 63 -8.80 -6.01 3.05
N ALA A 64 -9.51 -5.63 2.00
CA ALA A 64 -10.13 -4.33 1.84
C ALA A 64 -11.21 -4.13 2.90
N GLN A 65 -11.08 -3.04 3.65
CA GLN A 65 -11.97 -2.70 4.75
C GLN A 65 -11.91 -1.19 5.03
N SER A 66 -12.61 -0.74 6.07
CA SER A 66 -12.63 0.66 6.50
C SER A 66 -12.12 0.76 7.93
N PHE A 67 -11.14 1.63 8.15
CA PHE A 67 -10.61 1.96 9.48
C PHE A 67 -10.93 3.43 9.78
N PHE A 68 -11.82 3.67 10.75
CA PHE A 68 -12.34 5.01 11.08
C PHE A 68 -12.89 5.81 9.87
N GLY A 69 -13.51 5.12 8.91
CA GLY A 69 -14.06 5.73 7.70
C GLY A 69 -13.05 5.90 6.55
N THR A 70 -11.77 5.60 6.80
CA THR A 70 -10.73 5.58 5.78
C THR A 70 -10.66 4.19 5.14
N PRO A 71 -10.80 4.08 3.80
CA PRO A 71 -10.58 2.82 3.09
C PRO A 71 -9.12 2.37 3.25
N ILE A 72 -8.94 1.11 3.63
CA ILE A 72 -7.63 0.46 3.77
C ILE A 72 -7.62 -0.91 3.11
N ILE A 73 -6.44 -1.38 2.73
CA ILE A 73 -6.18 -2.79 2.45
C ILE A 73 -5.34 -3.31 3.62
N GLY A 74 -6.00 -3.98 4.56
CA GLY A 74 -5.35 -4.53 5.75
C GLY A 74 -4.45 -5.69 5.39
N TRP A 75 -3.25 -5.69 5.97
CA TRP A 75 -2.32 -6.81 5.93
C TRP A 75 -2.56 -7.71 7.13
N ILE A 76 -2.67 -9.01 6.89
CA ILE A 76 -2.89 -10.02 7.93
C ILE A 76 -1.84 -11.11 7.73
N SER A 77 -0.92 -11.28 8.67
CA SER A 77 0.11 -12.32 8.59
C SER A 77 -0.51 -13.70 8.83
N CYS A 78 -0.04 -14.69 8.09
CA CYS A 78 -0.52 -16.07 8.20
C CYS A 78 0.67 -17.01 8.43
N THR A 79 0.49 -18.06 9.22
CA THR A 79 1.61 -18.91 9.64
C THR A 79 1.84 -20.14 8.76
N ALA A 80 0.92 -20.46 7.85
CA ALA A 80 1.04 -21.59 6.92
C ALA A 80 0.31 -21.33 5.59
N GLU A 81 0.47 -22.27 4.64
CA GLU A 81 -0.17 -22.30 3.31
C GLU A 81 -1.68 -22.66 3.37
N ILE A 82 -2.39 -22.20 4.41
CA ILE A 82 -3.84 -22.37 4.57
C ILE A 82 -4.41 -21.12 5.24
N GLU A 83 -5.51 -20.60 4.70
CA GLU A 83 -6.10 -19.33 5.13
C GLU A 83 -6.52 -19.32 6.61
N ASP A 84 -6.92 -20.47 7.17
CA ASP A 84 -7.31 -20.61 8.59
C ASP A 84 -6.17 -20.30 9.58
N THR A 85 -4.93 -20.14 9.10
CA THR A 85 -3.78 -19.75 9.93
C THR A 85 -3.50 -18.25 9.95
N CYS A 86 -4.33 -17.48 9.26
CA CYS A 86 -4.34 -16.03 9.32
C CYS A 86 -5.08 -15.57 10.59
N ASP A 87 -4.47 -14.65 11.34
CA ASP A 87 -5.15 -14.02 12.47
C ASP A 87 -6.01 -12.85 11.97
N ASP A 88 -7.20 -13.16 11.44
CA ASP A 88 -8.14 -12.16 10.88
C ASP A 88 -8.58 -11.08 11.88
N GLU A 89 -8.31 -11.24 13.18
CA GLU A 89 -8.58 -10.26 14.23
C GLU A 89 -7.47 -9.20 14.36
N THR A 90 -6.27 -9.49 13.86
CA THR A 90 -5.12 -8.58 13.92
C THR A 90 -4.71 -8.12 12.53
N ILE A 91 -4.86 -6.81 12.29
CA ILE A 91 -4.27 -6.17 11.12
C ILE A 91 -2.87 -5.66 11.50
N ASP A 92 -1.89 -5.94 10.63
CA ASP A 92 -0.61 -5.26 10.71
C ASP A 92 -0.76 -3.85 10.14
N LEU A 93 -0.69 -2.85 11.03
CA LEU A 93 -0.77 -1.44 10.66
C LEU A 93 0.44 -0.99 9.84
N MET A 94 1.61 -1.62 10.01
CA MET A 94 2.81 -1.30 9.25
C MET A 94 2.74 -1.87 7.82
N GLY A 95 2.10 -3.02 7.65
CA GLY A 95 1.82 -3.64 6.35
C GLY A 95 0.55 -3.14 5.64
N THR A 96 -0.29 -2.36 6.32
CA THR A 96 -1.56 -1.89 5.76
C THR A 96 -1.36 -0.83 4.68
N PHE A 97 -2.08 -0.95 3.55
CA PHE A 97 -2.11 0.07 2.51
C PHE A 97 -3.27 1.02 2.72
N VAL A 98 -2.99 2.31 2.58
CA VAL A 98 -4.01 3.37 2.59
C VAL A 98 -3.99 4.10 1.26
N ARG A 99 -5.10 4.74 0.91
CA ARG A 99 -5.20 5.48 -0.35
C ARG A 99 -4.79 6.94 -0.13
N LYS A 100 -3.65 7.32 -0.70
CA LYS A 100 -3.14 8.72 -0.70
C LYS A 100 -2.85 9.13 -2.14
N ASP A 101 -3.39 10.28 -2.54
CA ASP A 101 -3.32 10.83 -3.90
C ASP A 101 -3.78 9.86 -5.01
N GLY A 102 -4.81 9.08 -4.69
CA GLY A 102 -5.43 8.11 -5.61
C GLY A 102 -4.72 6.75 -5.69
N ILE A 103 -3.54 6.63 -5.09
CA ILE A 103 -2.68 5.44 -5.12
C ILE A 103 -2.76 4.70 -3.77
N TRP A 104 -2.84 3.37 -3.81
CA TRP A 104 -2.67 2.53 -2.62
C TRP A 104 -1.21 2.49 -2.24
N GLN A 105 -0.90 2.77 -0.97
CA GLN A 105 0.47 2.77 -0.50
C GLN A 105 0.56 2.43 0.99
N GLN A 106 1.55 1.63 1.35
CA GLN A 106 2.11 1.60 2.70
C GLN A 106 3.00 2.83 2.83
N TYR A 107 2.96 3.54 3.96
CA TYR A 107 3.99 4.52 4.25
C TYR A 107 4.28 4.62 5.73
N MET A 108 5.51 5.03 6.04
CA MET A 108 5.97 5.28 7.39
C MET A 108 6.93 6.46 7.39
N THR A 109 6.68 7.41 8.27
CA THR A 109 7.55 8.54 8.57
C THR A 109 8.07 8.38 9.99
N THR A 110 9.38 8.38 10.17
CA THR A 110 9.99 8.40 11.50
C THR A 110 11.04 9.48 11.58
N SER A 111 11.19 10.04 12.78
CA SER A 111 12.25 10.95 13.15
C SER A 111 12.93 10.43 14.43
N SER A 112 14.22 10.68 14.56
CA SER A 112 14.95 10.38 15.80
C SER A 112 16.09 11.37 16.01
N SER A 113 16.24 11.87 17.23
CA SER A 113 17.36 12.72 17.59
C SER A 113 18.68 11.93 17.48
N GLY A 114 19.65 12.48 16.76
CA GLY A 114 21.00 11.97 16.72
C GLY A 114 21.71 12.16 18.06
N GLY A 115 22.84 11.49 18.27
CA GLY A 115 23.60 11.56 19.53
C GLY A 115 24.08 12.97 19.93
N GLY A 116 23.96 13.97 19.05
CA GLY A 116 24.12 15.39 19.35
C GLY A 116 22.77 16.10 19.45
N GLU A 117 22.62 17.03 20.39
CA GLU A 117 21.34 17.71 20.73
C GLU A 117 20.65 18.44 19.56
N THR A 118 21.33 18.62 18.43
CA THR A 118 20.83 19.35 17.26
C THR A 118 20.71 18.48 16.01
N THR A 119 21.11 17.21 16.02
CA THR A 119 20.99 16.35 14.85
C THR A 119 19.63 15.65 14.85
N CYS A 120 18.95 15.60 13.71
CA CYS A 120 17.71 14.85 13.53
C CYS A 120 17.84 13.92 12.32
N HIS A 121 17.67 12.62 12.56
CA HIS A 121 17.61 11.60 11.52
C HIS A 121 16.17 11.42 11.08
N LEU A 122 15.95 11.47 9.77
CA LEU A 122 14.65 11.36 9.13
C LEU A 122 14.60 10.08 8.31
N THR A 123 13.48 9.37 8.36
CA THR A 123 13.24 8.20 7.52
C THR A 123 11.84 8.26 6.93
N TYR A 124 11.76 8.01 5.62
CA TYR A 124 10.51 7.76 4.92
C TYR A 124 10.58 6.38 4.28
N ARG A 125 9.58 5.54 4.49
CA ARG A 125 9.39 4.27 3.79
C ARG A 125 8.07 4.32 3.05
N GLN A 126 8.06 3.88 1.80
CA GLN A 126 6.86 3.78 0.98
C GLN A 126 6.81 2.43 0.27
N GLY A 127 5.70 1.70 0.39
CA GLY A 127 5.43 0.46 -0.32
C GLY A 127 4.27 0.63 -1.30
N ILE A 128 4.50 0.37 -2.58
CA ILE A 128 3.47 0.47 -3.63
C ILE A 128 3.09 -0.94 -4.09
N PRO A 129 1.82 -1.37 -3.96
CA PRO A 129 1.33 -2.64 -4.45
C PRO A 129 0.89 -2.53 -5.92
N ALA A 130 1.26 -3.51 -6.73
CA ALA A 130 0.81 -3.66 -8.11
C ALA A 130 0.24 -5.06 -8.34
N LEU A 131 -0.97 -5.16 -8.90
CA LEU A 131 -1.52 -6.46 -9.30
C LEU A 131 -0.72 -7.01 -10.49
N THR A 132 -0.45 -8.31 -10.43
CA THR A 132 0.20 -9.07 -11.51
C THR A 132 -0.78 -10.12 -12.05
N GLU A 133 -0.41 -10.84 -13.11
CA GLU A 133 -1.24 -11.94 -13.62
C GLU A 133 -1.44 -13.06 -12.60
N SER A 134 -0.43 -13.33 -11.75
CA SER A 134 -0.43 -14.41 -10.76
C SER A 134 -0.77 -13.96 -9.34
N GLY A 135 -0.81 -12.66 -9.05
CA GLY A 135 -1.07 -12.16 -7.72
C GLY A 135 -0.72 -10.69 -7.55
N LEU A 136 0.40 -10.43 -6.86
CA LEU A 136 0.80 -9.09 -6.42
C LEU A 136 2.31 -8.94 -6.48
N SER A 137 2.79 -7.75 -6.80
CA SER A 137 4.13 -7.30 -6.45
C SER A 137 4.07 -6.06 -5.56
N ILE A 138 5.09 -5.88 -4.73
CA ILE A 138 5.24 -4.71 -3.86
C ILE A 138 6.66 -4.17 -4.04
N THR A 139 6.76 -2.91 -4.40
CA THR A 139 8.03 -2.19 -4.39
C THR A 139 8.05 -1.27 -3.18
N VAL A 140 9.00 -1.51 -2.30
CA VAL A 140 9.26 -0.66 -1.14
C VAL A 140 10.48 0.18 -1.43
N THR A 141 10.40 1.48 -1.13
CA THR A 141 11.54 2.39 -1.18
C THR A 141 11.71 3.06 0.16
N ARG A 142 12.97 3.19 0.60
CA ARG A 142 13.36 3.88 1.82
C ARG A 142 14.23 5.07 1.47
N TRP A 143 13.89 6.20 2.05
CA TRP A 143 14.68 7.42 2.01
C TRP A 143 15.12 7.76 3.41
N GLU A 144 16.35 8.22 3.53
CA GLU A 144 16.94 8.65 4.78
C GLU A 144 17.66 9.97 4.58
N GLY A 145 17.62 10.80 5.62
CA GLY A 145 18.32 12.07 5.62
C GLY A 145 18.71 12.47 7.04
N GLU A 146 19.65 13.40 7.11
CA GLU A 146 20.07 14.01 8.36
C GLU A 146 19.98 15.52 8.21
N ILE A 147 19.38 16.17 9.21
CA ILE A 147 19.32 17.63 9.29
C ILE A 147 19.88 18.11 10.63
N THR A 148 20.33 19.36 10.63
CA THR A 148 20.62 20.11 11.86
C THR A 148 19.40 20.95 12.22
N LEU A 149 18.83 20.72 13.40
CA LEU A 149 17.70 21.45 13.96
C LEU A 149 18.11 22.88 14.30
N GLU A 150 17.21 23.82 14.02
CA GLU A 150 17.37 25.18 14.55
C GLU A 150 17.08 25.24 16.06
N ALA A 151 17.51 26.32 16.70
CA ALA A 151 17.31 26.49 18.15
C ALA A 151 15.81 26.50 18.50
N GLY A 152 15.38 25.52 19.27
CA GLY A 152 13.98 25.38 19.70
C GLY A 152 13.10 24.55 18.76
N GLU A 153 13.65 23.98 17.69
CA GLU A 153 12.96 22.96 16.90
C GLU A 153 13.07 21.58 17.55
N GLU A 154 12.01 20.78 17.43
CA GLU A 154 11.97 19.39 17.89
C GLU A 154 12.12 18.44 16.69
N CYS A 155 12.76 17.29 16.91
CA CYS A 155 12.93 16.27 15.86
C CYS A 155 11.64 15.46 15.68
N ASP A 156 10.70 16.00 14.93
CA ASP A 156 9.35 15.45 14.70
C ASP A 156 9.18 14.84 13.29
N PRO A 157 8.32 13.81 13.10
CA PRO A 157 8.06 13.23 11.78
C PRO A 157 7.55 14.21 10.72
N ASP A 158 6.94 15.34 11.10
CA ASP A 158 6.53 16.40 10.16
C ASP A 158 7.73 16.99 9.39
N LEU A 159 8.95 16.85 9.92
CA LEU A 159 10.17 17.24 9.23
C LEU A 159 10.48 16.33 8.03
N VAL A 160 10.00 15.07 8.03
CA VAL A 160 10.17 14.16 6.89
C VAL A 160 9.51 14.74 5.65
N ASP A 161 8.26 15.19 5.75
CA ASP A 161 7.54 15.80 4.62
C ASP A 161 8.21 17.12 4.18
N ARG A 162 8.74 17.91 5.13
CA ARG A 162 9.41 19.18 4.85
C ARG A 162 10.73 19.00 4.11
N TYR A 163 11.51 18.00 4.48
CA TYR A 163 12.87 17.78 3.98
C TYR A 163 12.97 16.62 3.00
N PHE A 164 11.85 16.05 2.55
CA PHE A 164 11.82 14.87 1.69
C PHE A 164 12.71 15.00 0.44
N ASP A 165 12.65 16.14 -0.25
CA ASP A 165 13.45 16.41 -1.46
C ASP A 165 14.97 16.47 -1.21
N GLN A 166 15.41 16.47 0.06
CA GLN A 166 16.81 16.47 0.48
C GLN A 166 17.27 15.11 1.01
N MET A 167 16.37 14.12 1.09
CA MET A 167 16.67 12.79 1.58
C MET A 167 17.19 11.89 0.45
N ASP A 168 18.14 11.03 0.78
CA ASP A 168 18.70 10.08 -0.17
C ASP A 168 17.90 8.78 -0.14
N CYS A 169 17.70 8.17 -1.31
CA CYS A 169 17.15 6.82 -1.35
C CYS A 169 18.22 5.79 -0.98
N THR A 170 18.09 5.19 0.20
CA THR A 170 19.10 4.31 0.80
C THR A 170 18.77 2.83 0.72
N GLN A 171 17.55 2.47 0.31
CA GLN A 171 17.17 1.07 0.14
C GLN A 171 15.95 0.93 -0.76
N MET A 172 15.89 -0.16 -1.50
CA MET A 172 14.65 -0.66 -2.09
C MET A 172 14.48 -2.14 -1.80
N GLU A 173 13.24 -2.55 -1.58
CA GLU A 173 12.84 -3.94 -1.43
C GLU A 173 11.81 -4.25 -2.54
N TYR A 174 11.88 -5.46 -3.07
CA TYR A 174 10.93 -5.96 -4.04
C TYR A 174 10.41 -7.31 -3.59
N LEU A 175 9.09 -7.42 -3.53
CA LEU A 175 8.39 -8.63 -3.15
C LEU A 175 7.46 -9.03 -4.30
N GLU A 176 7.46 -10.31 -4.67
CA GLU A 176 6.38 -10.90 -5.48
C GLU A 176 5.66 -11.95 -4.66
N ALA A 177 4.34 -11.95 -4.79
CA ALA A 177 3.48 -12.94 -4.18
C ALA A 177 2.47 -13.50 -5.18
N THR A 178 2.28 -14.81 -5.15
CA THR A 178 1.23 -15.50 -5.90
C THR A 178 -0.03 -15.55 -5.05
N ARG A 179 -1.19 -15.30 -5.67
CA ARG A 179 -2.49 -15.48 -5.01
C ARG A 179 -2.82 -16.97 -4.99
N LEU A 180 -3.19 -17.48 -3.81
CA LEU A 180 -3.57 -18.87 -3.56
C LEU A 180 -5.09 -19.08 -3.70
#